data_AF-A0A9Q0UQX2-F1
#
_entry.id   AF-A0A9Q0UQX2-F1
#
_cell.length_a   1.000
_cell.length_b   1.000
_cell.length_c   1.000
_cell.angle_alpha   90.00
_cell.angle_beta   90.00
_cell.angle_gamma   90.00
#
_symmetry.space_group_name_H-M   'P 1'
#
loop_
_entity.id
_entity.type
_entity.pdbx_description
1 polymer ?
#
loop_
_entity_poly.entity_id
_entity_poly.type
_entity_poly.pdbx_seq_one_letter_code
_entity_poly.pdbx_strand_id
1 'polypeptide(L)'
;MVMVGAMQVTSPYGNNYHHGDQVDSGNFAFTAAEAGDYTTCFTALEHKPETTVAIEFEWKTGVAAKDWSKIAKKEKVEVMEIELKKLLDTVTSIHEEMFHLRMREEEMQQLNQSTNSKMAGLSFLSIVVCLSVAGLQLWHLKSHFERKKLL
;
A
#
# COMPACT_ATOMS: atom_id res chain seq x y z
N MET A 1 11.87 -21.09 -31.57
CA MET A 1 11.07 -20.26 -30.66
C MET A 1 10.16 -21.21 -29.92
N VAL A 2 10.26 -21.32 -28.60
CA VAL A 2 9.43 -22.28 -27.86
C VAL A 2 8.10 -21.62 -27.59
N MET A 3 7.04 -22.12 -28.20
CA MET A 3 5.71 -21.51 -28.11
C MET A 3 5.13 -21.75 -26.71
N VAL A 4 4.44 -20.74 -26.16
CA VAL A 4 3.58 -20.97 -25.00
C VAL A 4 2.35 -21.75 -25.50
N GLY A 5 2.07 -22.88 -24.87
CA GLY A 5 0.95 -23.74 -25.22
C GLY A 5 -0.41 -23.06 -25.08
N ALA A 6 -0.61 -22.34 -23.98
CA ALA A 6 -1.78 -21.49 -23.76
C ALA A 6 -1.46 -20.33 -22.82
N MET A 7 -2.12 -19.20 -23.02
CA MET A 7 -2.09 -18.04 -22.13
C MET A 7 -3.52 -17.64 -21.77
N GLN A 8 -3.76 -17.37 -20.48
CA GLN A 8 -5.07 -16.90 -20.01
C GLN A 8 -4.94 -15.79 -18.97
N VAL A 9 -5.93 -14.90 -18.94
CA VAL A 9 -6.08 -13.84 -17.93
C VAL A 9 -7.40 -14.05 -17.21
N THR A 10 -7.35 -14.10 -15.88
CA THR A 10 -8.49 -14.39 -15.00
C THR A 10 -8.72 -13.28 -13.99
N SER A 11 -9.98 -13.05 -13.65
CA SER A 11 -10.40 -12.12 -12.61
C SER A 11 -10.34 -12.74 -11.21
N PRO A 12 -10.44 -11.94 -10.14
CA PRO A 12 -10.49 -12.44 -8.76
C PRO A 12 -11.65 -13.43 -8.52
N TYR A 13 -12.72 -13.32 -9.31
CA TYR A 13 -13.92 -14.13 -9.21
C TYR A 13 -13.92 -15.32 -10.19
N GLY A 14 -12.82 -15.54 -10.91
CA GLY A 14 -12.65 -16.65 -11.84
C GLY A 14 -13.17 -16.39 -13.26
N ASN A 15 -13.55 -15.16 -13.59
CA ASN A 15 -13.97 -14.81 -14.95
C ASN A 15 -12.76 -14.74 -15.89
N ASN A 16 -12.84 -15.39 -17.06
CA ASN A 16 -11.78 -15.34 -18.06
C ASN A 16 -11.93 -14.09 -18.94
N TYR A 17 -10.91 -13.22 -18.94
CA TYR A 17 -10.84 -12.02 -19.77
C TYR A 17 -10.13 -12.26 -21.09
N HIS A 18 -9.16 -13.18 -21.09
CA HIS A 18 -8.45 -13.57 -22.29
C HIS A 18 -8.05 -15.03 -22.23
N HIS A 19 -8.08 -15.68 -23.38
CA HIS A 19 -7.58 -17.02 -23.57
C HIS A 19 -7.04 -17.14 -24.99
N GLY A 20 -5.80 -17.59 -25.13
CA GLY A 20 -5.16 -17.83 -26.40
C GLY A 20 -4.37 -19.13 -26.34
N ASP A 21 -4.62 -20.01 -27.31
CA ASP A 21 -3.86 -21.24 -27.52
C ASP A 21 -2.72 -20.99 -28.52
N GLN A 22 -1.57 -21.63 -28.31
CA GLN A 22 -0.38 -21.56 -29.16
C GLN A 22 0.07 -20.12 -29.44
N VAL A 23 0.31 -19.36 -28.37
CA VAL A 23 0.67 -17.95 -28.48
C VAL A 23 2.19 -17.80 -28.56
N ASP A 24 2.66 -17.31 -29.70
CA ASP A 24 4.06 -16.97 -29.95
C ASP A 24 4.44 -15.57 -29.45
N SER A 25 3.58 -14.59 -29.73
CA SER A 25 3.72 -13.20 -29.29
C SER A 25 2.38 -12.49 -29.43
N GLY A 26 2.14 -11.48 -28.61
CA GLY A 26 0.90 -10.71 -28.68
C GLY A 26 0.84 -9.59 -27.66
N ASN A 27 0.02 -8.60 -27.95
CA ASN A 27 -0.36 -7.55 -27.02
C ASN A 27 -1.88 -7.59 -26.83
N PHE A 28 -2.32 -7.62 -25.59
CA PHE A 28 -3.74 -7.65 -25.24
C PHE A 28 -4.04 -6.54 -24.23
N ALA A 29 -5.23 -5.95 -24.34
CA ALA A 29 -5.71 -4.95 -23.42
C ALA A 29 -7.18 -5.23 -23.11
N PHE A 30 -7.54 -5.02 -21.84
CA PHE A 30 -8.91 -5.12 -21.35
C PHE A 30 -9.17 -4.06 -20.30
N THR A 31 -10.44 -3.80 -20.02
CA THR A 31 -10.86 -2.94 -18.92
C THR A 31 -11.34 -3.81 -17.77
N ALA A 32 -10.72 -3.66 -16.61
CA ALA A 32 -11.15 -4.34 -15.39
C ALA A 32 -12.55 -3.85 -15.00
N ALA A 33 -13.51 -4.78 -14.95
CA ALA A 33 -14.88 -4.47 -14.51
C ALA A 33 -15.03 -4.66 -12.99
N GLU A 34 -14.22 -5.56 -12.43
CA GLU A 34 -14.25 -5.96 -11.03
C GLU A 34 -12.97 -5.45 -10.34
N ALA A 35 -13.12 -4.95 -9.10
CA ALA A 35 -11.99 -4.60 -8.26
C ALA A 35 -11.32 -5.86 -7.69
N GLY A 36 -9.99 -5.91 -7.71
CA GLY A 36 -9.18 -6.99 -7.14
C GLY A 36 -8.03 -7.41 -8.05
N ASP A 37 -7.41 -8.53 -7.68
CA ASP A 37 -6.23 -9.09 -8.36
C ASP A 37 -6.58 -9.91 -9.61
N TYR A 38 -5.95 -9.54 -10.73
CA TYR A 38 -6.05 -10.28 -11.98
C TYR A 38 -4.82 -11.15 -12.15
N THR A 39 -5.02 -12.41 -12.53
CA THR A 39 -3.93 -13.38 -12.68
C THR A 39 -3.73 -13.74 -14.15
N THR A 40 -2.48 -13.67 -14.60
CA THR A 40 -2.05 -14.17 -15.92
C THR A 40 -1.35 -15.50 -15.77
N CYS A 41 -1.83 -16.52 -16.48
CA CYS A 41 -1.25 -17.86 -16.46
C CYS A 41 -0.67 -18.19 -17.84
N PHE A 42 0.55 -18.73 -17.86
CA PHE A 42 1.21 -19.26 -19.04
C PHE A 42 1.40 -20.77 -18.88
N THR A 43 0.92 -21.54 -19.85
CA THR A 43 1.02 -22.99 -19.87
C THR A 43 1.97 -23.40 -20.98
N ALA A 44 3.10 -24.04 -20.65
CA ALA A 44 4.03 -24.59 -21.62
C ALA A 44 3.59 -25.98 -22.08
N LEU A 45 3.76 -26.30 -23.36
CA LEU A 45 3.57 -27.67 -23.85
C LEU A 45 4.75 -28.54 -23.43
N GLU A 46 4.48 -29.72 -22.87
CA GLU A 46 5.51 -30.71 -22.56
C GLU A 46 6.26 -31.10 -23.83
N HIS A 47 7.55 -30.73 -23.92
CA HIS A 47 8.45 -31.14 -24.98
C HIS A 47 9.44 -32.19 -24.46
N LYS A 48 9.68 -33.24 -25.24
CA LYS A 48 10.76 -34.22 -25.03
C LYS A 48 11.73 -34.15 -26.21
N PRO A 49 13.01 -33.75 -26.02
CA PRO A 49 13.68 -33.44 -24.75
C PRO A 49 13.18 -32.15 -24.07
N GLU A 50 13.34 -32.08 -22.75
CA GLU A 50 12.94 -30.92 -21.94
C GLU A 50 13.59 -29.64 -22.50
N THR A 51 12.76 -28.66 -22.82
CA THR A 51 13.20 -27.40 -23.41
C THR A 51 12.74 -26.25 -22.52
N THR A 52 13.68 -25.36 -22.16
CA THR A 52 13.37 -24.16 -21.38
C THR A 52 12.59 -23.15 -22.23
N VAL A 53 11.41 -22.73 -21.76
CA VAL A 53 10.63 -21.64 -22.38
C VAL A 53 11.01 -20.33 -21.72
N ALA A 54 11.52 -19.38 -22.50
CA ALA A 54 11.76 -18.01 -22.04
C ALA A 54 10.55 -17.14 -22.42
N ILE A 55 9.95 -16.47 -21.43
CA ILE A 55 8.78 -15.60 -21.62
C ILE A 55 9.17 -14.18 -21.22
N GLU A 56 9.10 -13.26 -22.17
CA GLU A 56 9.18 -11.82 -21.90
C GLU A 56 7.75 -11.30 -21.69
N PHE A 57 7.48 -10.77 -20.50
CA PHE A 57 6.14 -10.35 -20.10
C PHE A 57 6.17 -8.95 -19.49
N GLU A 58 5.34 -8.06 -20.03
CA GLU A 58 5.17 -6.70 -19.54
C GLU A 58 3.70 -6.47 -19.19
N TRP A 59 3.42 -6.12 -17.93
CA TRP A 59 2.07 -5.80 -17.46
C TRP A 59 1.95 -4.31 -17.15
N LYS A 60 1.01 -3.64 -17.81
CA LYS A 60 0.75 -2.20 -17.63
C LYS A 60 -0.67 -1.98 -17.14
N THR A 61 -0.82 -1.07 -16.19
CA THR A 61 -2.13 -0.65 -15.64
C THR A 61 -2.30 0.86 -15.72
N GLY A 62 -3.55 1.33 -15.59
CA GLY A 62 -3.87 2.75 -15.54
C GLY A 62 -3.40 3.54 -16.76
N VAL A 63 -2.78 4.69 -16.52
CA VAL A 63 -2.31 5.62 -17.56
C VAL A 63 -1.18 5.06 -18.43
N ALA A 64 -0.41 4.11 -17.90
CA ALA A 64 0.69 3.46 -18.63
C ALA A 64 0.17 2.46 -19.68
N ALA A 65 -1.05 1.93 -19.51
CA ALA A 65 -1.68 1.01 -20.46
C ALA A 65 -2.34 1.72 -21.66
N LYS A 66 -2.50 3.05 -21.61
CA LYS A 66 -3.08 3.82 -22.72
C LYS A 66 -2.02 4.05 -23.81
N ASP A 67 -2.32 3.64 -25.04
CA ASP A 67 -1.44 3.80 -26.20
C ASP A 67 -1.57 5.22 -26.80
N TRP A 68 -0.94 6.19 -26.12
CA TRP A 68 -0.97 7.62 -26.48
C TRP A 68 -0.45 7.89 -27.90
N SER A 69 0.41 7.01 -28.43
CA SER A 69 1.01 7.08 -29.77
C SER A 69 -0.01 6.92 -30.90
N LYS A 70 -1.10 6.19 -30.66
CA LYS A 70 -2.19 6.01 -31.64
C LYS A 70 -3.20 7.15 -31.61
N ILE A 71 -3.34 7.81 -30.46
CA ILE A 71 -4.19 9.01 -30.29
C ILE A 71 -3.52 10.21 -30.97
N ALA A 72 -2.21 10.39 -30.77
CA ALA A 72 -1.42 11.49 -31.34
C ALA A 72 -1.39 11.55 -32.88
N LYS A 73 -1.77 10.48 -33.59
CA LYS A 73 -1.83 10.46 -35.06
C LYS A 73 -3.13 11.01 -35.64
N LYS A 74 -4.15 11.30 -34.82
CA LYS A 74 -5.49 11.65 -35.33
C LYS A 74 -5.81 13.14 -35.49
N GLU A 75 -5.11 14.10 -34.88
CA GLU A 75 -5.40 15.51 -35.15
C GLU A 75 -4.22 16.45 -34.83
N LYS A 76 -3.72 17.18 -35.85
CA LYS A 76 -2.56 18.10 -35.73
C LYS A 76 -2.85 19.41 -34.96
N VAL A 77 -3.93 19.50 -34.20
CA VAL A 77 -4.23 20.62 -33.28
C VAL A 77 -4.30 20.13 -31.82
N GLU A 78 -4.21 18.82 -31.58
CA GLU A 78 -4.52 18.17 -30.29
C GLU A 78 -3.31 17.99 -29.35
N VAL A 79 -2.06 18.14 -29.84
CA VAL A 79 -0.86 17.86 -29.02
C VAL A 79 -0.82 18.74 -27.75
N MET A 80 -1.24 20.00 -27.85
CA MET A 80 -1.29 20.92 -26.71
C MET A 80 -2.41 20.54 -25.72
N GLU A 81 -3.56 20.08 -26.23
CA GLU A 81 -4.66 19.57 -25.40
C GLU A 81 -4.29 18.27 -24.69
N ILE A 82 -3.54 17.39 -25.36
CA ILE A 82 -3.04 16.12 -24.80
C ILE A 82 -2.07 16.40 -23.64
N GLU A 83 -1.15 17.36 -23.78
CA GLU A 83 -0.25 17.75 -22.70
C GLU A 83 -1.00 18.40 -21.52
N LEU A 84 -1.98 19.27 -21.79
CA LEU A 84 -2.85 19.86 -20.77
C LEU A 84 -3.65 18.79 -20.02
N LYS A 85 -4.20 17.82 -20.75
CA LYS A 85 -4.97 16.71 -20.18
C LYS A 85 -4.09 15.80 -19.32
N LYS A 86 -2.84 15.59 -19.73
CA LYS A 86 -1.84 14.85 -18.94
C LYS A 86 -1.48 15.60 -17.65
N LEU A 87 -1.33 16.93 -17.71
CA LEU A 87 -1.09 17.75 -16.52
C LEU A 87 -2.29 17.72 -15.57
N LEU A 88 -3.50 17.82 -16.10
CA LEU A 88 -4.74 17.72 -15.32
C LEU A 88 -4.85 16.37 -14.63
N ASP A 89 -4.65 15.26 -15.34
CA ASP A 89 -4.66 13.90 -14.77
C ASP A 89 -3.63 13.76 -13.64
N THR A 90 -2.44 14.34 -13.83
CA THR A 90 -1.37 14.34 -12.81
C THR A 90 -1.78 15.14 -11.58
N VAL A 91 -2.37 16.31 -11.75
CA VAL A 91 -2.85 17.15 -10.64
C VAL A 91 -4.00 16.47 -9.89
N THR A 92 -4.93 15.81 -10.58
CA THR A 92 -6.00 15.05 -9.92
C THR A 92 -5.46 13.86 -9.13
N SER A 93 -4.45 13.15 -9.66
CA SER A 93 -3.76 12.08 -8.93
C SER A 93 -3.09 12.60 -7.65
N ILE A 94 -2.39 13.73 -7.73
CA ILE A 94 -1.76 14.37 -6.56
C ILE A 94 -2.83 14.83 -5.56
N HIS A 95 -3.96 15.35 -6.04
CA HIS A 95 -5.03 15.81 -5.17
C HIS A 95 -5.65 14.67 -4.36
N GLU A 96 -5.85 13.51 -4.99
CA GLU A 96 -6.34 12.30 -4.33
C GLU A 96 -5.35 11.78 -3.28
N GLU A 97 -4.05 11.74 -3.60
CA GLU A 97 -3.00 11.39 -2.64
C GLU A 97 -2.92 12.37 -1.46
N MET A 98 -3.03 13.69 -1.73
CA MET A 98 -3.06 14.71 -0.70
C MET A 98 -4.27 14.54 0.24
N PHE A 99 -5.42 14.16 -0.30
CA PHE A 99 -6.62 13.89 0.49
C PHE A 99 -6.44 12.65 1.37
N HIS A 100 -5.83 11.58 0.83
CA HIS A 100 -5.48 10.38 1.59
C HIS A 100 -4.48 10.69 2.72
N LEU A 101 -3.43 11.45 2.44
CA LEU A 101 -2.44 11.87 3.44
C LEU A 101 -3.07 12.72 4.56
N ARG A 102 -3.98 13.63 4.20
CA ARG A 102 -4.69 14.49 5.16
C ARG A 102 -5.57 13.68 6.11
N MET A 103 -6.31 12.70 5.60
CA MET A 103 -7.14 11.82 6.43
C MET A 103 -6.27 11.05 7.44
N ARG A 104 -5.10 10.55 7.02
CA ARG A 104 -4.15 9.86 7.89
C ARG A 104 -3.51 10.78 8.93
N GLU A 105 -3.26 12.05 8.59
CA GLU A 105 -2.76 13.05 9.53
C GLU A 105 -3.79 13.36 10.62
N GLU A 106 -5.07 13.48 10.26
CA GLU A 106 -6.17 13.69 11.22
C GLU A 106 -6.30 12.50 12.18
N GLU A 107 -6.23 11.26 11.68
CA GLU A 107 -6.18 10.04 12.50
C GLU A 107 -4.96 10.06 13.44
N MET A 108 -3.78 10.42 12.93
CA MET A 108 -2.56 10.49 13.72
C MET A 108 -2.63 11.58 14.81
N GLN A 109 -3.23 12.73 14.52
CA GLN A 109 -3.45 13.80 15.51
C GLN A 109 -4.36 13.33 16.65
N GLN A 110 -5.46 12.64 16.33
CA GLN A 110 -6.37 12.09 17.35
C GLN A 110 -5.68 11.04 18.23
N LEU A 111 -4.91 10.13 17.61
CA LEU A 111 -4.12 9.13 18.33
C LEU A 111 -3.09 9.78 19.23
N ASN A 112 -2.40 10.83 18.76
CA ASN A 112 -1.42 11.55 19.55
C ASN A 112 -2.07 12.25 20.76
N GLN A 113 -3.22 12.91 20.57
CA GLN A 113 -3.95 13.57 21.67
C GLN A 113 -4.43 12.56 22.72
N SER A 114 -4.99 11.43 22.30
CA SER A 114 -5.46 10.37 23.22
C SER A 114 -4.30 9.67 23.95
N THR A 115 -3.15 9.51 23.28
CA THR A 115 -1.95 8.91 23.88
C THR A 115 -1.31 9.86 24.89
N ASN A 116 -1.17 11.14 24.52
CA ASN A 116 -0.57 12.16 25.39
C ASN A 116 -1.38 12.35 26.69
N SER A 117 -2.71 12.38 26.60
CA SER A 117 -3.56 12.50 27.80
C SER A 117 -3.46 11.28 28.73
N LYS A 118 -3.48 10.07 28.18
CA LYS A 118 -3.27 8.83 28.96
C LYS A 118 -1.88 8.81 29.60
N MET A 119 -0.85 9.20 28.86
CA MET A 119 0.53 9.22 29.33
C MET A 119 0.74 10.25 30.45
N ALA A 120 0.11 11.43 30.35
CA ALA A 120 0.10 12.42 31.42
C ALA A 120 -0.54 11.87 32.72
N GLY A 121 -1.67 11.17 32.60
CA GLY A 121 -2.34 10.55 33.75
C GLY A 121 -1.47 9.48 34.44
N LEU A 122 -0.84 8.61 33.65
CA LEU A 122 0.07 7.57 34.18
C LEU A 122 1.32 8.19 34.83
N SER A 123 1.88 9.25 34.24
CA SER A 123 3.02 9.98 34.79
C SER A 123 2.68 10.60 36.15
N PHE A 124 1.52 11.25 36.25
CA PHE A 124 1.06 11.82 37.52
C PHE A 124 0.86 10.75 38.60
N LEU A 125 0.21 9.63 38.24
CA LEU A 125 0.05 8.49 39.16
C LEU A 125 1.40 7.96 39.65
N SER A 126 2.38 7.81 38.76
CA SER A 126 3.73 7.37 39.12
C SER A 126 4.40 8.31 40.13
N ILE A 127 4.27 9.63 39.95
CA ILE A 127 4.83 10.62 40.89
C ILE A 127 4.19 10.48 42.27
N VAL A 128 2.86 10.35 42.33
CA VAL A 128 2.12 10.17 43.58
C VAL A 128 2.58 8.91 44.32
N VAL A 129 2.75 7.80 43.60
CA VAL A 129 3.25 6.53 44.17
C VAL A 129 4.67 6.70 44.72
N CYS A 130 5.57 7.32 43.96
CA CYS A 130 6.94 7.58 44.41
C CYS A 130 7.00 8.44 45.69
N LEU A 131 6.22 9.53 45.74
CA LEU A 131 6.15 10.40 46.92
C LEU A 131 5.57 9.65 48.13
N SER A 132 4.56 8.81 47.93
CA SER A 132 3.96 7.99 48.99
C SER A 132 4.98 7.00 49.57
N VAL A 133 5.74 6.31 48.70
CA VAL A 133 6.80 5.38 49.11
C VAL A 133 7.90 6.12 49.87
N ALA A 134 8.38 7.27 49.37
CA ALA A 134 9.38 8.08 50.05
C ALA A 134 8.90 8.55 51.44
N GLY A 135 7.64 9.00 51.55
CA GLY A 135 7.04 9.38 52.81
C GLY A 135 6.96 8.22 53.80
N LEU A 136 6.54 7.03 53.35
CA LEU A 136 6.50 5.83 54.18
C LEU A 136 7.90 5.39 54.63
N GLN A 137 8.90 5.47 53.75
CA GLN A 137 10.29 5.17 54.09
C GLN A 137 10.81 6.10 55.19
N LEU A 138 10.56 7.41 55.07
CA LEU A 138 10.94 8.40 56.08
C LEU A 138 10.21 8.20 57.40
N TRP A 139 8.89 7.91 57.35
CA TRP A 139 8.10 7.66 58.55
C TRP A 139 8.55 6.39 59.29
N HIS A 140 8.80 5.30 58.54
CA HIS A 140 9.30 4.05 59.10
C HIS A 140 10.67 4.25 59.78
N LEU A 141 11.59 4.98 59.14
CA LEU A 141 12.90 5.28 59.72
C LEU A 141 12.78 6.12 60.99
N LYS A 142 11.94 7.17 60.98
CA LYS A 142 11.71 8.04 62.14
C LYS A 142 11.08 7.28 63.32
N SER A 143 10.05 6.46 63.05
CA SER A 143 9.37 5.63 64.06
C SER A 143 10.32 4.60 64.69
N HIS A 144 11.20 4.00 63.89
CA HIS A 144 12.20 3.06 64.37
C HIS A 144 13.25 3.75 65.28
N PHE A 145 13.68 4.97 64.96
CA PHE A 145 14.60 5.76 65.80
C PHE A 145 13.95 6.25 67.10
N GLU A 146 12.70 6.73 67.06
CA GLU A 146 11.97 7.17 68.26
C GLU A 146 11.72 6.00 69.23
N ARG A 147 11.36 4.81 68.72
CA ARG A 147 11.16 3.62 69.56
C ARG A 147 12.44 3.12 70.22
N LYS A 148 13.62 3.33 69.60
CA LYS A 148 14.91 2.91 70.14
C LYS A 148 15.58 3.95 71.05
N LYS A 149 14.95 5.12 71.30
CA LYS A 149 15.48 6.21 72.15
C LYS A 149 16.95 6.54 71.87
N LEU A 150 17.28 6.82 70.60
CA LEU A 150 18.61 7.30 70.18
C LEU A 150 18.59 8.81 69.82
N LEU A 151 17.75 9.57 70.51
CA LEU A 151 17.79 11.03 70.68
C LEU A 151 17.46 11.33 72.13
#